data_AF-A0A7W5GP69-F1
#
_entry.id   AF-A0A7W5GP69-F1
#
_cell.length_a   1.000
_cell.length_b   1.000
_cell.length_c   1.000
_cell.angle_alpha   90.00
_cell.angle_beta   90.00
_cell.angle_gamma   90.00
#
_symmetry.space_group_name_H-M   'P 1'
#
loop_
_entity.id
_entity.type
_entity.pdbx_description
1 polymer ?
#
loop_
_entity_poly.entity_id
_entity_poly.type
_entity_poly.pdbx_seq_one_letter_code
_entity_poly.pdbx_strand_id
1 'polypeptide(L)'
;MDIARKLELLADAAKYDVACTSSGVNRSGKKGQLGSATQAGCCHSFTPDGRCVTLLKVLMTNVCTCDCAYCVNRVSNRSIERTAFTPRELADLTIGFYRRNFIEGLFLSSGVAGNPDNTTELMIRALEILRHEYGFRGYIHAKAIPGASPELLQQLGFLCDRLSVNMELPSAASLALLAPDKTKTNILAPMRQICDNCTEDAESRALSRRTAGPLAQRKTKTAARAFAPAGQSTQMIIGASPESDHHILNLSASLYRTLSLKRVFFSAYVPVTRDPRLPQTDRVPLNREHRLYQADWLMRFYEFSVDEIIDEADPFLDLEVDPKAAWALRHLDLFPVEVNTASYEVLLRVPGIGVRGAKLILRARRHSTLGADELRKLGIAWKRARYFVTCKGAYAVPGADFSAPWLRAQLAAPIDGGAHGRRSAKEVPGQLSLFDGLDAQTGHVQPKMPAAPSPLPQGRGGEELLLAGGGAAALPLQERRTGAQRRLEPKSGAVPGNGARPGAGRSAPRPQTAPRAFAALKPAVEALF
;
A
#
# COMPACT_ATOMS: atom_id res chain seq x y z
N MET A 1 5.59 2.84 -31.27
CA MET A 1 5.85 2.04 -30.05
C MET A 1 4.61 1.24 -29.73
N ASP A 2 4.76 -0.06 -29.46
CA ASP A 2 3.63 -0.90 -29.03
C ASP A 2 3.20 -0.60 -27.58
N ILE A 3 2.06 -1.14 -27.17
CA ILE A 3 1.45 -0.85 -25.86
C ILE A 3 2.23 -1.53 -24.72
N ALA A 4 2.89 -2.65 -24.98
CA ALA A 4 3.69 -3.37 -24.00
C ALA A 4 4.93 -2.54 -23.59
N ARG A 5 5.65 -2.00 -24.58
CA ARG A 5 6.80 -1.12 -24.36
C ARG A 5 6.38 0.20 -23.71
N LYS A 6 5.24 0.77 -24.11
CA LYS A 6 4.66 1.95 -23.42
C LYS A 6 4.41 1.66 -21.93
N LEU A 7 3.78 0.52 -21.63
CA LEU A 7 3.52 0.12 -20.25
C LEU A 7 4.82 -0.05 -19.46
N GLU A 8 5.83 -0.73 -20.01
CA GLU A 8 7.13 -0.90 -19.35
C GLU A 8 7.75 0.46 -18.96
N LEU A 9 7.86 1.39 -19.92
CA LEU A 9 8.45 2.71 -19.69
C LEU A 9 7.64 3.57 -18.71
N LEU A 10 6.31 3.59 -18.85
CA LEU A 10 5.44 4.45 -18.07
C LEU A 10 5.12 3.89 -16.67
N ALA A 11 5.16 2.57 -16.50
CA ALA A 11 5.11 1.94 -15.18
C ALA A 11 6.43 2.12 -14.42
N ASP A 12 7.59 1.96 -15.08
CA ASP A 12 8.89 2.18 -14.45
C ASP A 12 9.04 3.63 -14.00
N ALA A 13 8.66 4.59 -14.85
CA ALA A 13 8.67 6.00 -14.50
C ALA A 13 7.70 6.34 -13.33
N ALA A 14 6.58 5.62 -13.21
CA ALA A 14 5.63 5.81 -12.11
C ALA A 14 6.14 5.26 -10.76
N LYS A 15 7.20 4.44 -10.71
CA LYS A 15 7.63 3.79 -9.45
C LYS A 15 7.96 4.77 -8.33
N TYR A 16 8.46 5.97 -8.66
CA TYR A 16 8.81 7.04 -7.72
C TYR A 16 7.60 7.74 -7.07
N ASP A 17 6.38 7.52 -7.57
CA ASP A 17 5.16 8.03 -6.93
C ASP A 17 4.74 7.16 -5.76
N VAL A 18 5.18 7.47 -4.55
CA VAL A 18 4.81 6.75 -3.33
C VAL A 18 3.39 7.15 -2.92
N ALA A 19 2.40 6.50 -3.53
CA ALA A 19 0.99 6.60 -3.15
C ALA A 19 0.33 5.23 -2.92
N CYS A 20 1.08 4.18 -3.26
CA CYS A 20 0.73 2.77 -3.11
C CYS A 20 2.04 1.97 -2.91
N THR A 21 1.96 0.85 -2.21
CA THR A 21 3.08 -0.05 -1.94
C THR A 21 3.25 -1.04 -3.09
N SER A 22 4.35 -0.98 -3.85
CA SER A 22 4.64 -1.94 -4.91
C SER A 22 5.08 -3.29 -4.33
N SER A 23 4.49 -4.39 -4.78
CA SER A 23 5.05 -5.72 -4.57
C SER A 23 6.24 -5.87 -5.53
N GLY A 24 7.48 -5.74 -5.06
CA GLY A 24 8.70 -5.87 -5.89
C GLY A 24 8.97 -7.30 -6.42
N VAL A 25 7.92 -8.09 -6.66
CA VAL A 25 8.01 -9.53 -6.92
C VAL A 25 7.94 -9.80 -8.43
N ASN A 26 8.99 -10.40 -8.98
CA ASN A 26 9.01 -10.92 -10.35
C ASN A 26 9.27 -12.44 -10.30
N ARG A 27 8.27 -13.25 -10.63
CA ARG A 27 8.26 -14.72 -10.67
C ARG A 27 7.45 -15.20 -11.86
N SER A 28 8.11 -15.82 -12.83
CA SER A 28 7.43 -16.48 -13.94
C SER A 28 6.60 -17.67 -13.47
N GLY A 29 5.51 -17.95 -14.19
CA GLY A 29 4.72 -19.16 -13.96
C GLY A 29 5.50 -20.42 -14.32
N LYS A 30 5.31 -21.51 -13.57
CA LYS A 30 5.87 -22.83 -13.88
C LYS A 30 4.75 -23.76 -14.33
N LYS A 31 4.97 -24.50 -15.42
CA LYS A 31 4.01 -25.50 -15.91
C LYS A 31 3.69 -26.51 -14.80
N GLY A 32 2.39 -26.69 -14.50
CA GLY A 32 1.91 -27.55 -13.41
C GLY A 32 1.92 -26.90 -12.02
N GLN A 33 2.25 -25.61 -11.91
CA GLN A 33 2.17 -24.84 -10.66
C GLN A 33 1.24 -23.65 -10.84
N LEU A 34 0.50 -23.31 -9.78
CA LEU A 34 -0.38 -22.15 -9.76
C LEU A 34 0.41 -20.88 -9.41
N GLY A 35 0.15 -19.82 -10.17
CA GLY A 35 0.64 -18.48 -9.91
C GLY A 35 1.83 -18.03 -10.76
N SER A 36 1.82 -16.75 -11.09
CA SER A 36 2.93 -15.95 -11.59
C SER A 36 2.83 -14.57 -10.93
N ALA A 37 3.94 -13.84 -10.84
CA ALA A 37 3.98 -12.47 -10.35
C ALA A 37 4.86 -11.66 -11.28
N THR A 38 4.35 -10.57 -11.85
CA THR A 38 5.11 -9.74 -12.79
C THR A 38 5.21 -8.32 -12.23
N GLN A 39 6.39 -7.69 -12.37
CA GLN A 39 6.59 -6.27 -12.07
C GLN A 39 5.95 -5.36 -13.16
N ALA A 40 4.72 -5.66 -13.58
CA ALA A 40 4.04 -4.90 -14.64
C ALA A 40 3.11 -3.85 -14.02
N GLY A 41 3.69 -2.79 -13.46
CA GLY A 41 2.94 -1.61 -13.00
C GLY A 41 1.89 -1.86 -11.92
N CYS A 42 1.81 -3.02 -11.28
CA CYS A 42 0.83 -3.27 -10.24
C CYS A 42 1.36 -2.82 -8.86
N CYS A 43 0.56 -2.09 -8.10
CA CYS A 43 0.87 -1.71 -6.73
C CYS A 43 -0.32 -1.93 -5.79
N HIS A 44 -0.07 -2.12 -4.52
CA HIS A 44 -1.10 -2.29 -3.51
C HIS A 44 -1.44 -0.96 -2.83
N SER A 45 -2.72 -0.64 -2.73
CA SER A 45 -3.23 0.46 -1.91
C SER A 45 -4.21 -0.10 -0.88
N PHE A 46 -4.53 0.70 0.13
CA PHE A 46 -5.49 0.30 1.16
C PHE A 46 -6.73 1.18 1.07
N THR A 47 -7.88 0.53 0.94
CA THR A 47 -9.17 1.20 1.01
C THR A 47 -9.45 1.70 2.43
N PRO A 48 -10.40 2.62 2.63
CA PRO A 48 -10.71 3.16 3.97
C PRO A 48 -11.08 2.10 5.01
N ASP A 49 -11.60 0.95 4.59
CA ASP A 49 -11.94 -0.23 5.41
C ASP A 49 -10.74 -1.17 5.67
N GLY A 50 -9.53 -0.80 5.23
CA GLY A 50 -8.30 -1.54 5.51
C GLY A 50 -8.04 -2.72 4.57
N ARG A 51 -8.85 -2.91 3.51
CA ARG A 51 -8.58 -3.94 2.51
C ARG A 51 -7.44 -3.51 1.60
N CYS A 52 -6.53 -4.44 1.36
CA CYS A 52 -5.51 -4.31 0.32
C CYS A 52 -6.18 -4.48 -1.06
N VAL A 53 -5.93 -3.53 -1.96
CA VAL A 53 -6.38 -3.56 -3.35
C VAL A 53 -5.19 -3.37 -4.27
N THR A 54 -5.17 -4.07 -5.40
CA THR A 54 -4.15 -3.97 -6.43
C THR A 54 -4.56 -2.93 -7.47
N LEU A 55 -3.69 -1.99 -7.78
CA LEU A 55 -3.91 -0.90 -8.73
C LEU A 55 -2.90 -1.01 -9.87
N LEU A 56 -3.35 -0.75 -11.09
CA LEU A 56 -2.43 -0.43 -12.19
C LEU A 56 -1.87 0.97 -11.96
N LYS A 57 -0.58 1.09 -11.73
CA LYS A 57 0.18 2.31 -11.46
C LYS A 57 0.99 2.68 -12.69
N VAL A 58 0.54 3.73 -13.37
CA VAL A 58 1.15 4.17 -14.62
C VAL A 58 1.10 5.68 -14.77
N LEU A 59 2.02 6.20 -15.57
CA LEU A 59 1.93 7.57 -16.08
C LEU A 59 1.07 7.60 -17.36
N MET A 60 0.31 8.67 -17.57
CA MET A 60 -0.27 8.99 -18.87
C MET A 60 0.86 9.22 -19.89
N THR A 61 1.90 9.95 -19.49
CA THR A 61 3.09 10.23 -20.29
C THR A 61 4.29 10.47 -19.39
N ASN A 62 5.49 10.12 -19.84
CA ASN A 62 6.74 10.52 -19.20
C ASN A 62 7.34 11.77 -19.84
N VAL A 63 6.70 12.36 -20.86
CA VAL A 63 7.07 13.68 -21.39
C VAL A 63 6.75 14.74 -20.34
N CYS A 64 7.72 15.59 -20.03
CA CYS A 64 7.55 16.65 -19.04
C CYS A 64 8.29 17.90 -19.47
N THR A 65 7.68 19.06 -19.27
CA THR A 65 8.30 20.37 -19.47
C THR A 65 9.09 20.86 -18.25
N CYS A 66 8.83 20.33 -17.05
CA CYS A 66 9.54 20.71 -15.83
C CYS A 66 10.96 20.12 -15.77
N ASP A 67 11.87 20.82 -15.12
CA ASP A 67 13.27 20.43 -14.94
C ASP A 67 13.65 20.09 -13.48
N CYS A 68 12.78 19.36 -12.79
CA CYS A 68 13.01 18.94 -11.41
C CYS A 68 14.30 18.09 -11.28
N ALA A 69 15.27 18.53 -10.49
CA ALA A 69 16.60 17.97 -10.37
C ALA A 69 16.59 16.45 -10.09
N TYR A 70 15.70 16.02 -9.19
CA TYR A 70 15.57 14.64 -8.70
C TYR A 70 14.78 13.73 -9.64
N CYS A 71 14.13 14.27 -10.68
CA CYS A 71 13.17 13.53 -11.47
C CYS A 71 13.82 12.98 -12.75
N VAL A 72 13.70 11.67 -12.97
CA VAL A 72 14.16 11.04 -14.22
C VAL A 72 13.43 11.61 -15.45
N ASN A 73 12.18 12.05 -15.28
CA ASN A 73 11.35 12.60 -16.35
C ASN A 73 11.62 14.08 -16.63
N ARG A 74 12.57 14.73 -15.94
CA ARG A 74 12.88 16.14 -16.15
C ARG A 74 13.23 16.45 -17.61
N VAL A 75 12.88 17.64 -18.10
CA VAL A 75 13.04 17.99 -19.51
C VAL A 75 14.49 17.86 -19.96
N SER A 76 15.48 18.29 -19.17
CA SER A 76 16.90 18.22 -19.55
C SER A 76 17.45 16.79 -19.66
N ASN A 77 16.75 15.77 -19.13
CA ASN A 77 17.16 14.39 -19.28
C ASN A 77 16.83 13.85 -20.68
N ARG A 78 17.82 13.89 -21.57
CA ARG A 78 17.70 13.41 -22.97
C ARG A 78 17.99 11.91 -23.14
N SER A 79 18.47 11.22 -22.11
CA SER A 79 18.90 9.82 -22.23
C SER A 79 17.76 8.80 -22.12
N ILE A 80 16.55 9.26 -21.77
CA ILE A 80 15.39 8.38 -21.60
C ILE A 80 14.45 8.42 -22.80
N GLU A 81 13.89 7.26 -23.10
CA GLU A 81 12.89 7.09 -24.15
C GLU A 81 11.57 7.73 -23.71
N ARG A 82 11.03 8.64 -24.52
CA ARG A 82 9.79 9.38 -24.22
C ARG A 82 8.60 8.77 -24.93
N THR A 83 7.50 8.60 -24.21
CA THR A 83 6.28 8.03 -24.75
C THR A 83 5.04 8.49 -23.98
N ALA A 84 3.88 8.30 -24.60
CA ALA A 84 2.59 8.64 -24.06
C ALA A 84 1.53 7.60 -24.47
N PHE A 85 0.58 7.34 -23.58
CA PHE A 85 -0.66 6.69 -23.95
C PHE A 85 -1.60 7.71 -24.59
N THR A 86 -2.35 7.27 -25.60
CA THR A 86 -3.62 7.91 -25.92
C THR A 86 -4.65 7.56 -24.84
N PRO A 87 -5.68 8.40 -24.62
CA PRO A 87 -6.73 8.09 -23.63
C PRO A 87 -7.38 6.72 -23.81
N ARG A 88 -7.59 6.31 -25.07
CA ARG A 88 -8.15 4.99 -25.43
C ARG A 88 -7.24 3.84 -25.04
N GLU A 89 -5.95 3.93 -25.37
CA GLU A 89 -4.96 2.88 -25.05
C GLU A 89 -4.92 2.62 -23.54
N LEU A 90 -4.86 3.68 -22.73
CA LEU A 90 -4.80 3.54 -21.28
C LEU A 90 -6.09 2.93 -20.71
N ALA A 91 -7.25 3.37 -21.19
CA ALA A 91 -8.53 2.82 -20.74
C ALA A 91 -8.67 1.34 -21.10
N ASP A 92 -8.36 0.96 -22.35
CA ASP A 92 -8.43 -0.41 -22.83
C ASP A 92 -7.44 -1.32 -22.07
N LEU A 93 -6.24 -0.83 -21.79
CA LEU A 93 -5.23 -1.53 -20.98
C LEU A 93 -5.75 -1.78 -19.56
N THR A 94 -6.28 -0.75 -18.89
CA THR A 94 -6.84 -0.86 -17.54
C THR A 94 -7.95 -1.90 -17.47
N ILE A 95 -8.89 -1.88 -18.43
CA ILE A 95 -9.97 -2.88 -18.52
C ILE A 95 -9.42 -4.27 -18.82
N GLY A 96 -8.36 -4.36 -19.62
CA GLY A 96 -7.65 -5.61 -19.90
C GLY A 96 -7.09 -6.28 -18.64
N PHE A 97 -6.45 -5.51 -17.76
CA PHE A 97 -5.95 -5.99 -16.46
C PHE A 97 -7.09 -6.33 -15.51
N TYR A 98 -8.12 -5.47 -15.43
CA TYR A 98 -9.27 -5.68 -14.56
C TYR A 98 -10.04 -6.97 -14.90
N ARG A 99 -10.34 -7.21 -16.18
CA ARG A 99 -11.07 -8.42 -16.62
C ARG A 99 -10.31 -9.72 -16.38
N ARG A 100 -9.00 -9.65 -16.19
CA ARG A 100 -8.12 -10.79 -15.86
C ARG A 100 -7.88 -10.92 -14.35
N ASN A 101 -8.57 -10.12 -13.52
CA ASN A 101 -8.43 -10.06 -12.07
C ASN A 101 -7.00 -9.74 -11.59
N PHE A 102 -6.23 -8.96 -12.36
CA PHE A 102 -4.90 -8.50 -11.94
C PHE A 102 -4.95 -7.23 -11.09
N ILE A 103 -6.01 -6.42 -11.26
CA ILE A 103 -6.18 -5.15 -10.56
C ILE A 103 -7.64 -4.97 -10.15
N GLU A 104 -7.87 -4.18 -9.11
CA GLU A 104 -9.17 -3.65 -8.69
C GLU A 104 -9.31 -2.15 -8.99
N GLY A 105 -8.26 -1.51 -9.52
CA GLY A 105 -8.27 -0.08 -9.78
C GLY A 105 -7.08 0.47 -10.56
N LEU A 106 -7.04 1.78 -10.73
CA LEU A 106 -6.04 2.55 -11.46
C LEU A 106 -5.44 3.63 -10.57
N PHE A 107 -4.12 3.69 -10.50
CA PHE A 107 -3.36 4.85 -10.06
C PHE A 107 -2.78 5.56 -11.29
N LEU A 108 -3.27 6.76 -11.57
CA LEU A 108 -2.88 7.54 -12.75
C LEU A 108 -2.13 8.80 -12.35
N SER A 109 -0.90 8.94 -12.83
CA SER A 109 -0.09 10.14 -12.71
C SER A 109 0.39 10.58 -14.09
N SER A 110 1.18 11.63 -14.21
CA SER A 110 1.71 12.08 -15.49
C SER A 110 2.90 13.03 -15.35
N GLY A 111 3.78 13.04 -16.36
CA GLY A 111 4.57 14.23 -16.70
C GLY A 111 3.70 15.30 -17.36
N VAL A 112 4.22 16.52 -17.47
CA VAL A 112 3.51 17.66 -18.08
C VAL A 112 3.83 17.74 -19.58
N ALA A 113 2.97 17.17 -20.42
CA ALA A 113 3.13 17.23 -21.87
C ALA A 113 2.57 18.55 -22.42
N GLY A 114 3.48 19.48 -22.73
CA GLY A 114 3.13 20.83 -23.17
C GLY A 114 2.76 21.71 -21.97
N ASN A 115 1.50 21.65 -21.56
CA ASN A 115 1.00 22.42 -20.42
C ASN A 115 0.14 21.55 -19.46
N PRO A 116 -0.10 22.03 -18.22
CA PRO A 116 -0.90 21.31 -17.24
C PRO A 116 -2.32 20.95 -17.68
N ASP A 117 -3.00 21.85 -18.39
CA ASP A 117 -4.38 21.66 -18.86
C ASP A 117 -4.47 20.52 -19.88
N ASN A 118 -3.66 20.57 -20.93
CA ASN A 118 -3.60 19.54 -21.96
C ASN A 118 -3.35 18.14 -21.36
N THR A 119 -2.45 18.04 -20.38
CA THR A 119 -2.19 16.76 -19.70
C THR A 119 -3.40 16.32 -18.89
N THR A 120 -4.05 17.24 -18.19
CA THR A 120 -5.23 16.96 -17.36
C THR A 120 -6.43 16.56 -18.22
N GLU A 121 -6.64 17.20 -19.37
CA GLU A 121 -7.66 16.83 -20.36
C GLU A 121 -7.46 15.41 -20.89
N LEU A 122 -6.23 15.01 -21.21
CA LEU A 122 -5.92 13.63 -21.61
C LEU A 122 -6.29 12.64 -20.50
N MET A 123 -5.92 12.96 -19.25
CA MET A 123 -6.26 12.13 -18.10
C MET A 123 -7.78 12.01 -17.92
N ILE A 124 -8.49 13.14 -17.91
CA ILE A 124 -9.96 13.19 -17.84
C ILE A 124 -10.56 12.32 -18.93
N ARG A 125 -10.10 12.47 -20.18
CA ARG A 125 -10.63 11.69 -21.31
C ARG A 125 -10.47 10.19 -21.12
N ALA A 126 -9.33 9.74 -20.58
CA ALA A 126 -9.11 8.32 -20.28
C ALA A 126 -10.08 7.83 -19.19
N LEU A 127 -10.29 8.64 -18.16
CA LEU A 127 -11.19 8.31 -17.06
C LEU A 127 -12.66 8.38 -17.46
N GLU A 128 -13.06 9.28 -18.35
CA GLU A 128 -14.40 9.33 -18.94
C GLU A 128 -14.71 8.05 -19.71
N ILE A 129 -13.77 7.57 -20.52
CA ILE A 129 -13.90 6.30 -21.23
C ILE A 129 -14.13 5.16 -20.23
N LEU A 130 -13.32 5.11 -19.16
CA LEU A 130 -13.49 4.12 -18.10
C LEU A 130 -14.86 4.21 -17.43
N ARG A 131 -15.30 5.41 -16.99
CA ARG A 131 -16.54 5.57 -16.21
C ARG A 131 -17.80 5.48 -17.06
N HIS A 132 -17.82 6.09 -18.24
CA HIS A 132 -19.03 6.27 -19.04
C HIS A 132 -19.20 5.23 -20.14
N GLU A 133 -18.11 4.84 -20.82
CA GLU A 133 -18.20 3.82 -21.88
C GLU A 133 -18.10 2.41 -21.31
N TYR A 134 -17.08 2.16 -20.49
CA TYR A 134 -16.87 0.83 -19.89
C TYR A 134 -17.70 0.57 -18.63
N GLY A 135 -18.27 1.61 -18.01
CA GLY A 135 -18.98 1.48 -16.75
C GLY A 135 -18.08 1.01 -15.60
N PHE A 136 -16.78 1.31 -15.66
CA PHE A 136 -15.79 0.87 -14.69
C PHE A 136 -16.08 1.44 -13.30
N ARG A 137 -16.28 0.55 -12.33
CA ARG A 137 -16.56 0.89 -10.91
C ARG A 137 -15.39 0.62 -9.97
N GLY A 138 -14.24 0.22 -10.51
CA GLY A 138 -13.04 0.03 -9.71
C GLY A 138 -12.50 1.34 -9.16
N TYR A 139 -11.55 1.22 -8.24
CA TYR A 139 -10.95 2.36 -7.53
C TYR A 139 -10.04 3.17 -8.48
N ILE A 140 -10.12 4.50 -8.44
CA ILE A 140 -9.24 5.38 -9.21
C ILE A 140 -8.61 6.43 -8.31
N HIS A 141 -7.29 6.48 -8.32
CA HIS A 141 -6.50 7.54 -7.71
C HIS A 141 -5.75 8.29 -8.81
N ALA A 142 -6.05 9.58 -9.00
CA ALA A 142 -5.31 10.43 -9.92
C ALA A 142 -4.40 11.43 -9.19
N LYS A 143 -3.22 11.70 -9.74
CA LYS A 143 -2.41 12.86 -9.36
C LYS A 143 -2.85 14.08 -10.16
N ALA A 144 -3.36 15.10 -9.48
CA ALA A 144 -3.65 16.39 -10.09
C ALA A 144 -2.35 17.11 -10.44
N ILE A 145 -2.33 17.73 -11.64
CA ILE A 145 -1.16 18.44 -12.15
C ILE A 145 -1.21 19.89 -11.64
N PRO A 146 -0.20 20.36 -10.88
CA PRO A 146 -0.12 21.75 -10.46
C PRO A 146 -0.18 22.71 -11.65
N GLY A 147 -0.99 23.76 -11.52
CA GLY A 147 -1.20 24.75 -12.58
C GLY A 147 -2.28 24.40 -13.60
N ALA A 148 -2.98 23.26 -13.45
CA ALA A 148 -4.19 22.99 -14.23
C ALA A 148 -5.36 23.89 -13.81
N SER A 149 -6.27 24.17 -14.73
CA SER A 149 -7.41 25.03 -14.51
C SER A 149 -8.37 24.46 -13.44
N PRO A 150 -9.04 25.33 -12.67
CA PRO A 150 -9.98 24.90 -11.63
C PRO A 150 -11.09 23.99 -12.16
N GLU A 151 -11.58 24.25 -13.38
CA GLU A 151 -12.68 23.50 -13.99
C GLU A 151 -12.24 22.07 -14.31
N LEU A 152 -11.03 21.89 -14.87
CA LEU A 152 -10.47 20.57 -15.14
C LEU A 152 -10.22 19.80 -13.84
N LEU A 153 -9.72 20.46 -12.79
CA LEU A 153 -9.54 19.81 -11.49
C LEU A 153 -10.85 19.33 -10.89
N GLN A 154 -11.92 20.13 -11.04
CA GLN A 154 -13.26 19.75 -10.60
C GLN A 154 -13.77 18.52 -11.36
N GLN A 155 -13.66 18.53 -12.69
CA GLN A 155 -14.06 17.39 -13.53
C GLN A 155 -13.29 16.11 -13.17
N LEU A 156 -11.96 16.22 -13.01
CA LEU A 156 -11.10 15.10 -12.63
C LEU A 156 -11.55 14.47 -11.31
N GLY A 157 -11.94 15.28 -10.32
CA GLY A 157 -12.36 14.78 -9.01
C GLY A 157 -13.66 13.98 -9.01
N PHE A 158 -14.61 14.24 -9.91
CA PHE A 158 -15.83 13.43 -10.05
C PHE A 158 -15.58 12.06 -10.73
N LEU A 159 -14.48 11.96 -11.48
CA LEU A 159 -14.06 10.71 -12.14
C LEU A 159 -13.22 9.82 -11.21
N CYS A 160 -12.60 10.40 -10.19
CA CYS A 160 -11.69 9.74 -9.26
C CYS A 160 -12.35 9.38 -7.93
N ASP A 161 -11.78 8.39 -7.24
CA ASP A 161 -12.10 8.07 -5.85
C ASP A 161 -11.16 8.81 -4.89
N ARG A 162 -9.90 9.04 -5.28
CA ARG A 162 -8.89 9.84 -4.55
C ARG A 162 -8.17 10.79 -5.49
N LEU A 163 -7.86 11.99 -5.01
CA LEU A 163 -6.94 12.91 -5.67
C LEU A 163 -5.67 13.10 -4.84
N SER A 164 -4.56 13.42 -5.50
CA SER A 164 -3.37 13.90 -4.80
C SER A 164 -2.62 14.94 -5.59
N VAL A 165 -2.00 15.89 -4.89
CA VAL A 165 -1.05 16.85 -5.46
C VAL A 165 0.29 16.61 -4.78
N ASN A 166 1.37 16.47 -5.54
CA ASN A 166 2.70 16.32 -4.93
C ASN A 166 3.18 17.68 -4.39
N MET A 167 3.52 17.71 -3.10
CA MET A 167 4.19 18.84 -2.47
C MET A 167 5.68 18.91 -2.89
N GLU A 168 6.24 17.76 -3.27
CA GLU A 168 7.62 17.56 -3.71
C GLU A 168 8.65 17.76 -2.60
N LEU A 169 8.83 19.00 -2.11
CA LEU A 169 9.85 19.36 -1.11
C LEU A 169 9.23 20.03 0.12
N PRO A 170 9.88 19.93 1.29
CA PRO A 170 9.33 20.50 2.53
C PRO A 170 9.36 22.02 2.60
N SER A 171 10.38 22.68 2.06
CA SER A 171 10.46 24.15 2.08
C SER A 171 10.33 24.78 0.70
N ALA A 172 9.93 26.06 0.69
CA ALA A 172 9.91 26.86 -0.54
C ALA A 172 11.32 27.07 -1.11
N ALA A 173 12.35 27.17 -0.27
CA ALA A 173 13.73 27.31 -0.69
C ALA A 173 14.21 26.05 -1.44
N SER A 174 13.96 24.87 -0.87
CA SER A 174 14.30 23.60 -1.51
C SER A 174 13.47 23.34 -2.77
N LEU A 175 12.20 23.75 -2.77
CA LEU A 175 11.37 23.68 -3.98
C LEU A 175 11.95 24.55 -5.10
N ALA A 176 12.33 25.80 -4.82
CA ALA A 176 12.93 26.69 -5.81
C ALA A 176 14.28 26.15 -6.33
N LEU A 177 15.09 25.57 -5.44
CA LEU A 177 16.39 24.99 -5.80
C LEU A 177 16.25 23.74 -6.69
N LEU A 178 15.38 22.80 -6.29
CA LEU A 178 15.32 21.46 -6.87
C LEU A 178 14.20 21.28 -7.90
N ALA A 179 13.19 22.14 -7.92
CA ALA A 179 12.07 22.09 -8.85
C ALA A 179 11.66 23.52 -9.25
N PRO A 180 12.51 24.25 -9.98
CA PRO A 180 12.34 25.68 -10.24
C PRO A 180 11.05 26.04 -10.98
N ASP A 181 10.52 25.12 -11.81
CA ASP A 181 9.26 25.33 -12.54
C ASP A 181 8.00 25.16 -11.66
N LYS A 182 8.17 24.79 -10.39
CA LYS A 182 7.08 24.59 -9.43
C LYS A 182 7.14 25.66 -8.34
N THR A 183 5.99 26.26 -8.05
CA THR A 183 5.84 27.24 -6.98
C THR A 183 4.93 26.69 -5.88
N LYS A 184 5.17 27.13 -4.64
CA LYS A 184 4.32 26.79 -3.49
C LYS A 184 2.86 27.17 -3.75
N THR A 185 2.61 28.31 -4.39
CA THR A 185 1.26 28.77 -4.73
C THR A 185 0.56 27.82 -5.68
N ASN A 186 1.24 27.39 -6.76
CA ASN A 186 0.66 26.49 -7.77
C ASN A 186 0.43 25.08 -7.25
N ILE A 187 1.14 24.67 -6.19
CA ILE A 187 0.93 23.39 -5.50
C ILE A 187 -0.22 23.49 -4.49
N LEU A 188 -0.24 24.53 -3.65
CA LEU A 188 -1.24 24.63 -2.57
C LEU A 188 -2.62 25.06 -3.06
N ALA A 189 -2.72 25.84 -4.14
CA ALA A 189 -3.99 26.25 -4.73
C ALA A 189 -4.89 25.06 -5.13
N PRO A 190 -4.44 24.08 -5.93
CA PRO A 190 -5.25 22.91 -6.26
C PRO A 190 -5.57 22.04 -5.03
N MET A 191 -4.68 21.96 -4.04
CA MET A 191 -4.98 21.23 -2.79
C MET A 191 -6.11 21.87 -1.98
N ARG A 192 -6.13 23.22 -1.90
CA ARG A 192 -7.25 23.96 -1.29
C ARG A 192 -8.54 23.71 -2.06
N GLN A 193 -8.51 23.87 -3.38
CA GLN A 193 -9.68 23.63 -4.21
C GLN A 193 -10.23 22.21 -4.05
N ILE A 194 -9.37 21.19 -3.99
CA ILE A 194 -9.83 19.81 -3.73
C ILE A 194 -10.48 19.69 -2.35
N CYS A 195 -9.94 20.35 -1.33
CA CYS A 195 -10.52 20.38 0.02
C CYS A 195 -11.92 20.99 0.01
N ASP A 196 -12.05 22.14 -0.63
CA ASP A 196 -13.29 22.91 -0.71
C ASP A 196 -14.35 22.12 -1.48
N ASN A 197 -14.00 21.60 -2.66
CA ASN A 197 -14.87 20.74 -3.47
C ASN A 197 -15.34 19.48 -2.70
N CYS A 198 -14.45 18.82 -1.94
CA CYS A 198 -14.84 17.67 -1.11
C CYS A 198 -15.85 18.06 -0.02
N THR A 199 -15.67 19.25 0.58
CA THR A 199 -16.53 19.76 1.65
C THR A 199 -17.90 20.14 1.10
N GLU A 200 -17.93 20.94 0.04
CA GLU A 200 -19.15 21.37 -0.65
C GLU A 200 -19.98 20.17 -1.15
N ASP A 201 -19.33 19.18 -1.76
CA ASP A 201 -19.97 17.97 -2.25
C ASP A 201 -20.55 17.11 -1.10
N ALA A 202 -19.84 17.02 0.02
CA ALA A 202 -20.32 16.32 1.22
C ALA A 202 -21.55 17.01 1.84
N GLU A 203 -21.51 18.34 1.95
CA GLU A 203 -22.61 19.17 2.47
C GLU A 203 -23.84 19.10 1.56
N SER A 204 -23.67 19.28 0.25
CA SER A 204 -24.73 19.19 -0.76
C SER A 204 -25.44 17.83 -0.72
N ARG A 205 -24.68 16.73 -0.57
CA ARG A 205 -25.28 15.40 -0.39
C ARG A 205 -25.92 15.19 0.98
N ALA A 206 -25.40 15.79 2.05
CA ALA A 206 -26.02 15.72 3.35
C ALA A 206 -27.37 16.45 3.36
N LEU A 207 -27.44 17.63 2.77
CA LEU A 207 -28.67 18.41 2.57
C LEU A 207 -29.67 17.61 1.72
N SER A 208 -29.26 17.14 0.54
CA SER A 208 -30.12 16.34 -0.35
C SER A 208 -30.74 15.13 0.33
N ARG A 209 -29.98 14.44 1.21
CA ARG A 209 -30.49 13.31 2.01
C ARG A 209 -31.52 13.72 3.06
N ARG A 210 -31.43 14.94 3.60
CA ARG A 210 -32.37 15.49 4.59
C ARG A 210 -33.65 16.00 3.93
N THR A 211 -33.56 16.64 2.77
CA THR A 211 -34.73 17.20 2.06
C THR A 211 -35.52 16.16 1.26
N ALA A 212 -34.91 15.03 0.89
CA ALA A 212 -35.61 13.97 0.20
C ALA A 212 -36.55 13.22 1.15
N GLY A 213 -37.86 13.49 1.08
CA GLY A 213 -38.89 12.70 1.75
C GLY A 213 -38.88 11.22 1.30
N PRO A 214 -39.59 10.32 2.02
CA PRO A 214 -39.56 8.86 1.76
C PRO A 214 -39.90 8.47 0.31
N LEU A 215 -40.71 9.28 -0.37
CA LEU A 215 -41.16 9.08 -1.75
C LEU A 215 -40.20 9.67 -2.81
N ALA A 216 -39.35 10.63 -2.44
CA ALA A 216 -38.40 11.30 -3.37
C ALA A 216 -37.11 10.48 -3.58
N GLN A 217 -36.78 9.57 -2.66
CA GLN A 217 -35.61 8.67 -2.77
C GLN A 217 -35.69 7.74 -3.99
N ARG A 218 -36.87 7.56 -4.58
CA ARG A 218 -37.13 6.58 -5.65
C ARG A 218 -36.94 7.12 -7.07
N LYS A 219 -36.72 8.44 -7.25
CA LYS A 219 -36.74 9.11 -8.58
C LYS A 219 -35.48 9.86 -9.02
N THR A 220 -34.42 9.95 -8.23
CA THR A 220 -33.13 10.49 -8.72
C THR A 220 -32.26 9.37 -9.30
N LYS A 221 -32.62 8.91 -10.52
CA LYS A 221 -31.94 7.83 -11.26
C LYS A 221 -30.50 8.17 -11.74
N THR A 222 -29.99 9.34 -11.42
CA THR A 222 -28.60 9.74 -11.66
C THR A 222 -28.04 10.38 -10.39
N ALA A 223 -27.75 9.56 -9.37
CA ALA A 223 -26.90 10.01 -8.29
C ALA A 223 -25.52 10.33 -8.89
N ALA A 224 -25.22 11.62 -9.09
CA ALA A 224 -23.91 12.07 -9.53
C ALA A 224 -22.83 11.48 -8.60
N ARG A 225 -21.72 10.99 -9.18
CA ARG A 225 -20.62 10.38 -8.41
C ARG A 225 -20.10 11.37 -7.39
N ALA A 226 -19.63 10.85 -6.26
CA ALA A 226 -18.92 11.64 -5.27
C ALA A 226 -17.64 12.26 -5.81
N PHE A 227 -17.40 13.51 -5.42
CA PHE A 227 -16.13 14.17 -5.68
C PHE A 227 -15.10 13.55 -4.74
N ALA A 228 -14.11 12.85 -5.31
CA ALA A 228 -12.99 12.22 -4.60
C ALA A 228 -13.35 11.67 -3.20
N PRO A 229 -14.31 10.73 -3.07
CA PRO A 229 -14.85 10.27 -1.78
C PRO A 229 -13.83 9.71 -0.78
N ALA A 230 -12.66 9.25 -1.26
CA ALA A 230 -11.56 8.79 -0.41
C ALA A 230 -10.67 9.95 0.08
N GLY A 231 -11.00 11.19 -0.28
CA GLY A 231 -10.32 12.43 0.09
C GLY A 231 -9.05 12.68 -0.72
N GLN A 232 -8.21 13.56 -0.20
CA GLN A 232 -6.95 13.93 -0.83
C GLN A 232 -5.71 13.50 -0.05
N SER A 233 -4.59 13.37 -0.75
CA SER A 233 -3.27 13.08 -0.16
C SER A 233 -2.16 13.88 -0.86
N THR A 234 -0.97 13.89 -0.27
CA THR A 234 0.22 14.51 -0.87
C THR A 234 1.46 13.65 -0.68
N GLN A 235 2.55 13.99 -1.36
CA GLN A 235 3.84 13.31 -1.27
C GLN A 235 4.98 14.32 -1.20
N MET A 236 6.01 13.97 -0.41
CA MET A 236 7.22 14.74 -0.20
C MET A 236 8.45 13.83 -0.28
N ILE A 237 9.55 14.36 -0.82
CA ILE A 237 10.83 13.67 -0.91
C ILE A 237 11.67 14.01 0.33
N ILE A 238 12.19 12.98 0.98
CA ILE A 238 12.94 13.07 2.23
C ILE A 238 14.41 12.75 1.97
N GLY A 239 15.28 13.68 2.38
CA GLY A 239 16.73 13.53 2.25
C GLY A 239 17.30 14.01 0.91
N ALA A 240 16.48 14.59 0.02
CA ALA A 240 16.98 15.36 -1.13
C ALA A 240 17.37 16.80 -0.75
N SER A 241 16.92 17.25 0.43
CA SER A 241 17.01 18.63 0.90
C SER A 241 17.25 18.65 2.43
N PRO A 242 17.73 19.78 3.00
CA PRO A 242 18.29 19.80 4.35
C PRO A 242 17.24 19.92 5.47
N GLU A 243 15.94 19.89 5.19
CA GLU A 243 14.92 20.06 6.22
C GLU A 243 14.96 18.92 7.24
N SER A 244 14.78 19.33 8.49
CA SER A 244 14.75 18.44 9.64
C SER A 244 13.43 17.68 9.76
N ASP A 245 13.41 16.61 10.56
CA ASP A 245 12.20 15.84 10.79
C ASP A 245 11.16 16.67 11.58
N HIS A 246 11.61 17.53 12.49
CA HIS A 246 10.76 18.51 13.17
C HIS A 246 10.02 19.42 12.18
N HIS A 247 10.71 19.93 11.15
CA HIS A 247 10.09 20.73 10.09
C HIS A 247 9.07 19.92 9.30
N ILE A 248 9.45 18.71 8.86
CA ILE A 248 8.60 17.84 8.03
C ILE A 248 7.32 17.44 8.77
N LEU A 249 7.41 17.10 10.06
CA LEU A 249 6.27 16.74 10.89
C LEU A 249 5.36 17.94 11.16
N ASN A 250 5.91 19.12 11.46
CA ASN A 250 5.12 20.34 11.60
C ASN A 250 4.37 20.71 10.32
N LEU A 251 5.03 20.62 9.16
CA LEU A 251 4.39 20.82 7.87
C LEU A 251 3.27 19.79 7.65
N SER A 252 3.52 18.51 7.93
CA SER A 252 2.52 17.45 7.80
C SER A 252 1.30 17.70 8.69
N ALA A 253 1.51 18.03 9.97
CA ALA A 253 0.45 18.38 10.92
C ALA A 253 -0.37 19.60 10.45
N SER A 254 0.30 20.63 9.90
CA SER A 254 -0.36 21.79 9.32
C SER A 254 -1.22 21.42 8.10
N LEU A 255 -0.71 20.58 7.20
CA LEU A 255 -1.45 20.12 6.01
C LEU A 255 -2.68 19.28 6.39
N TYR A 256 -2.58 18.43 7.42
CA TYR A 256 -3.75 17.70 7.93
C TYR A 256 -4.84 18.64 8.46
N ARG A 257 -4.44 19.65 9.24
CA ARG A 257 -5.37 20.61 9.85
C ARG A 257 -6.00 21.56 8.84
N THR A 258 -5.22 22.06 7.88
CA THR A 258 -5.64 23.14 6.98
C THR A 258 -6.22 22.66 5.65
N LEU A 259 -5.85 21.46 5.19
CA LEU A 259 -6.27 20.91 3.89
C LEU A 259 -7.01 19.57 4.02
N SER A 260 -7.34 19.17 5.26
CA SER A 260 -8.06 17.92 5.55
C SER A 260 -7.47 16.69 4.85
N LEU A 261 -6.15 16.65 4.70
CA LEU A 261 -5.47 15.54 4.02
C LEU A 261 -5.80 14.22 4.73
N LYS A 262 -5.98 13.15 3.95
CA LYS A 262 -6.12 11.81 4.50
C LYS A 262 -4.76 11.16 4.75
N ARG A 263 -3.73 11.59 4.02
CA ARG A 263 -2.37 11.04 4.13
C ARG A 263 -1.32 11.98 3.53
N VAL A 264 -0.17 12.07 4.19
CA VAL A 264 1.10 12.55 3.64
C VAL A 264 1.99 11.33 3.39
N PHE A 265 2.57 11.24 2.20
CA PHE A 265 3.52 10.20 1.85
C PHE A 265 4.94 10.76 1.89
N PHE A 266 5.81 10.07 2.61
CA PHE A 266 7.24 10.32 2.64
C PHE A 266 7.91 9.37 1.65
N SER A 267 8.74 9.89 0.76
CA SER A 267 9.54 9.10 -0.16
C SER A 267 11.00 9.38 0.13
N ALA A 268 11.79 8.39 0.55
CA ALA A 268 13.22 8.56 0.61
C ALA A 268 13.76 8.99 -0.77
N TYR A 269 14.70 9.93 -0.77
CA TYR A 269 15.40 10.34 -1.98
C TYR A 269 16.20 9.17 -2.55
N VAL A 270 15.99 8.89 -3.83
CA VAL A 270 16.74 7.89 -4.59
C VAL A 270 17.56 8.64 -5.65
N PRO A 271 18.90 8.50 -5.67
CA PRO A 271 19.78 9.22 -6.59
C PRO A 271 19.73 8.63 -8.01
N VAL A 272 18.67 8.94 -8.74
CA VAL A 272 18.43 8.45 -10.11
C VAL A 272 18.91 9.40 -11.20
N THR A 273 19.24 10.63 -10.81
CA THR A 273 19.80 11.68 -11.66
C THR A 273 21.11 12.16 -11.05
N ARG A 274 22.05 12.56 -11.91
CA ARG A 274 23.27 13.27 -11.49
C ARG A 274 23.03 14.76 -11.68
N ASP A 275 22.83 15.49 -10.58
CA ASP A 275 22.70 16.95 -10.57
C ASP A 275 23.47 17.49 -9.36
N PRO A 276 24.32 18.53 -9.53
CA PRO A 276 25.13 19.07 -8.43
C PRO A 276 24.30 19.70 -7.30
N ARG A 277 23.03 20.04 -7.54
CA ARG A 277 22.13 20.57 -6.52
C ARG A 277 21.63 19.50 -5.55
N LEU A 278 21.77 18.23 -5.90
CA LEU A 278 21.31 17.11 -5.07
C LEU A 278 22.44 16.54 -4.21
N PRO A 279 22.11 15.89 -3.08
CA PRO A 279 23.08 15.16 -2.28
C PRO A 279 23.80 14.10 -3.12
N GLN A 280 25.14 14.15 -3.13
CA GLN A 280 26.00 13.17 -3.78
C GLN A 280 26.22 11.97 -2.85
N THR A 281 25.14 11.23 -2.60
CA THR A 281 25.15 10.03 -1.74
C THR A 281 24.47 8.88 -2.47
N ASP A 282 25.06 7.69 -2.36
CA ASP A 282 24.42 6.45 -2.83
C ASP A 282 23.47 5.85 -1.78
N ARG A 283 23.46 6.40 -0.56
CA ARG A 283 22.64 5.88 0.55
C ARG A 283 21.23 6.45 0.49
N VAL A 284 20.25 5.58 0.28
CA VAL A 284 18.82 5.91 0.40
C VAL A 284 18.43 5.94 1.90
N PRO A 285 17.87 7.04 2.43
CA PRO A 285 17.56 7.18 3.86
C PRO A 285 16.28 6.43 4.28
N LEU A 286 16.20 5.13 4.01
CA LEU A 286 15.00 4.30 4.27
C LEU A 286 14.61 4.25 5.75
N ASN A 287 15.58 4.24 6.66
CA ASN A 287 15.29 4.26 8.10
C ASN A 287 14.61 5.57 8.50
N ARG A 288 15.07 6.71 7.96
CA ARG A 288 14.47 8.03 8.22
C ARG A 288 13.04 8.10 7.68
N GLU A 289 12.80 7.62 6.45
CA GLU A 289 11.45 7.49 5.89
C GLU A 289 10.54 6.66 6.79
N HIS A 290 11.02 5.50 7.25
CA HIS A 290 10.26 4.62 8.13
C HIS A 290 9.92 5.31 9.47
N ARG A 291 10.87 6.03 10.08
CA ARG A 291 10.63 6.78 11.33
C ARG A 291 9.61 7.90 11.15
N LEU A 292 9.65 8.63 10.04
CA LEU A 292 8.64 9.64 9.72
C LEU A 292 7.24 9.04 9.57
N TYR A 293 7.10 7.86 8.95
CA TYR A 293 5.82 7.16 8.90
C TYR A 293 5.32 6.72 10.28
N GLN A 294 6.23 6.27 11.15
CA GLN A 294 5.86 5.93 12.53
C GLN A 294 5.39 7.17 13.30
N ALA A 295 6.10 8.30 13.16
CA ALA A 295 5.70 9.58 13.77
C ALA A 295 4.35 10.08 13.23
N ASP A 296 4.13 10.06 11.91
CA ASP A 296 2.84 10.39 11.29
C ASP A 296 1.69 9.55 11.82
N TRP A 297 1.93 8.26 12.04
CA TRP A 297 0.95 7.36 12.62
C TRP A 297 0.59 7.74 14.06
N LEU A 298 1.56 8.18 14.86
CA LEU A 298 1.31 8.67 16.22
C LEU A 298 0.45 9.94 16.20
N MET A 299 0.75 10.90 15.31
CA MET A 299 -0.05 12.12 15.20
C MET A 299 -1.52 11.82 14.83
N ARG A 300 -1.72 10.90 13.88
CA ARG A 300 -3.06 10.65 13.30
C ARG A 300 -3.95 9.73 14.13
N PHE A 301 -3.37 8.80 14.86
CA PHE A 301 -4.12 7.74 15.54
C PHE A 301 -3.88 7.66 17.05
N TYR A 302 -2.81 8.26 17.55
CA TYR A 302 -2.45 8.27 18.98
C TYR A 302 -2.55 9.65 19.61
N GLU A 303 -3.00 10.66 18.85
CA GLU A 303 -3.21 12.03 19.35
C GLU A 303 -1.92 12.69 19.90
N PHE A 304 -0.76 12.30 19.37
CA PHE A 304 0.51 12.97 19.66
C PHE A 304 0.57 14.31 18.93
N SER A 305 1.01 15.37 19.62
CA SER A 305 1.49 16.59 18.95
C SER A 305 2.90 16.39 18.37
N VAL A 306 3.33 17.31 17.51
CA VAL A 306 4.70 17.26 16.96
C VAL A 306 5.74 17.48 18.06
N ASP A 307 5.50 18.46 18.94
CA ASP A 307 6.39 18.83 20.05
C ASP A 307 6.52 17.70 21.08
N GLU A 308 5.52 16.82 21.19
CA GLU A 308 5.68 15.60 21.98
C GLU A 308 6.66 14.64 21.30
N ILE A 309 6.55 14.44 19.99
CA ILE A 309 7.34 13.44 19.26
C ILE A 309 8.81 13.87 19.18
N ILE A 310 9.07 15.14 18.87
CA ILE A 310 10.40 15.64 18.52
C ILE A 310 10.57 17.10 18.97
N ASP A 311 11.76 17.40 19.50
CA ASP A 311 12.11 18.71 20.02
C ASP A 311 12.78 19.57 18.94
N GLU A 312 12.62 20.89 19.00
CA GLU A 312 13.30 21.79 18.05
C GLU A 312 14.83 21.79 18.22
N ALA A 313 15.31 21.56 19.46
CA ALA A 313 16.73 21.50 19.78
C ALA A 313 17.42 20.21 19.28
N ASP A 314 16.66 19.10 19.18
CA ASP A 314 17.10 17.84 18.58
C ASP A 314 16.15 17.46 17.42
N PRO A 315 16.31 18.10 16.25
CA PRO A 315 15.25 18.16 15.26
C PRO A 315 15.21 16.95 14.31
N PHE A 316 15.93 15.87 14.64
CA PHE A 316 15.95 14.62 13.87
C PHE A 316 15.45 13.43 14.69
N LEU A 317 14.69 12.53 14.04
CA LEU A 317 14.18 11.34 14.71
C LEU A 317 15.30 10.33 14.96
N ASP A 318 15.19 9.65 16.10
CA ASP A 318 16.04 8.52 16.43
C ASP A 318 15.91 7.39 15.41
N LEU A 319 17.03 6.97 14.82
CA LEU A 319 17.05 5.92 13.81
C LEU A 319 17.01 4.52 14.43
N GLU A 320 17.46 4.35 15.67
CA GLU A 320 17.57 3.05 16.36
C GLU A 320 16.28 2.70 17.10
N VAL A 321 15.58 3.69 17.65
CA VAL A 321 14.36 3.51 18.44
C VAL A 321 13.16 4.16 17.75
N ASP A 322 11.99 3.52 17.78
CA ASP A 322 10.78 4.13 17.21
C ASP A 322 10.33 5.36 18.00
N PRO A 323 9.63 6.32 17.34
CA PRO A 323 9.28 7.59 17.97
C PRO A 323 8.48 7.47 19.27
N LYS A 324 7.65 6.43 19.41
CA LYS A 324 6.86 6.21 20.62
C LYS A 324 7.72 5.74 21.79
N ALA A 325 8.64 4.80 21.54
CA ALA A 325 9.61 4.38 22.53
C ALA A 325 10.61 5.50 22.85
N ALA A 326 11.08 6.26 21.86
CA ALA A 326 11.94 7.42 22.07
C ALA A 326 11.27 8.45 22.99
N TRP A 327 9.99 8.75 22.76
CA TRP A 327 9.21 9.60 23.66
C TRP A 327 9.14 9.03 25.09
N ALA A 328 8.84 7.73 25.22
CA ALA A 328 8.72 7.09 26.53
C ALA A 328 10.06 7.10 27.31
N LEU A 329 11.19 6.99 26.61
CA LEU A 329 12.53 7.09 27.21
C LEU A 329 12.86 8.49 27.72
N ARG A 330 12.26 9.54 27.14
CA ARG A 330 12.38 10.93 27.63
C ARG A 330 11.45 11.24 28.80
N HIS A 331 10.42 10.43 29.01
CA HIS A 331 9.37 10.65 30.01
C HIS A 331 9.23 9.46 30.97
N LEU A 332 10.36 9.00 31.52
CA LEU A 332 10.38 7.85 32.44
C LEU A 332 9.63 8.11 33.74
N ASP A 333 9.45 9.37 34.13
CA ASP A 333 8.63 9.82 35.26
C ASP A 333 7.16 9.42 35.15
N LEU A 334 6.67 9.17 33.92
CA LEU A 334 5.29 8.71 33.67
C LEU A 334 5.13 7.20 33.77
N PHE A 335 6.20 6.45 34.01
CA PHE A 335 6.21 4.98 34.01
C PHE A 335 6.74 4.42 35.34
N PRO A 336 6.30 3.22 35.75
CA PRO A 336 5.36 2.33 35.05
C PRO A 336 3.88 2.72 35.23
N VAL A 337 3.06 2.36 34.24
CA VAL A 337 1.61 2.66 34.21
C VAL A 337 0.79 1.44 34.67
N GLU A 338 -0.15 1.63 35.60
CA GLU A 338 -1.08 0.56 36.00
C GLU A 338 -2.20 0.38 34.98
N VAL A 339 -2.19 -0.76 34.27
CA VAL A 339 -3.11 -1.04 33.16
C VAL A 339 -4.58 -1.09 33.58
N ASN A 340 -4.86 -1.46 34.83
CA ASN A 340 -6.22 -1.60 35.33
C ASN A 340 -6.88 -0.26 35.66
N THR A 341 -6.12 0.82 35.83
CA THR A 341 -6.65 2.13 36.23
C THR A 341 -6.35 3.24 35.23
N ALA A 342 -5.25 3.15 34.47
CA ALA A 342 -4.79 4.18 33.54
C ALA A 342 -5.87 4.63 32.53
N SER A 343 -5.87 5.91 32.16
CA SER A 343 -6.82 6.40 31.15
C SER A 343 -6.51 5.84 29.76
N TYR A 344 -7.41 6.05 28.80
CA TYR A 344 -7.19 5.67 27.41
C TYR A 344 -5.93 6.33 26.85
N GLU A 345 -5.78 7.62 27.11
CA GLU A 345 -4.71 8.49 26.62
C GLU A 345 -3.37 8.05 27.18
N VAL A 346 -3.30 7.73 28.48
CA VAL A 346 -2.08 7.20 29.11
C VAL A 346 -1.69 5.84 28.54
N LEU A 347 -2.67 4.93 28.32
CA LEU A 347 -2.41 3.63 27.67
C LEU A 347 -1.88 3.80 26.23
N LEU A 348 -2.34 4.82 25.51
CA LEU A 348 -1.81 5.16 24.18
C LEU A 348 -0.36 5.63 24.22
N ARG A 349 0.19 6.04 25.36
CA ARG A 349 1.58 6.44 25.48
C ARG A 349 2.54 5.27 25.72
N VAL A 350 2.04 4.14 26.25
CA VAL A 350 2.83 2.94 26.56
C VAL A 350 3.37 2.26 25.29
N PRO A 351 4.71 2.09 25.13
CA PRO A 351 5.28 1.30 24.05
C PRO A 351 4.76 -0.15 24.03
N GLY A 352 4.32 -0.62 22.86
CA GLY A 352 3.74 -1.96 22.69
C GLY A 352 2.23 -2.07 22.93
N ILE A 353 1.57 -1.01 23.41
CA ILE A 353 0.11 -0.89 23.43
C ILE A 353 -0.32 -0.01 22.26
N GLY A 354 -1.13 -0.56 21.34
CA GLY A 354 -1.70 0.19 20.22
C GLY A 354 -3.12 0.67 20.48
N VAL A 355 -3.71 1.47 19.56
CA VAL A 355 -5.09 1.97 19.65
C VAL A 355 -6.12 0.87 19.93
N ARG A 356 -6.07 -0.21 19.15
CA ARG A 356 -6.94 -1.39 19.37
C ARG A 356 -6.68 -2.01 20.74
N GLY A 357 -5.41 -2.16 21.10
CA GLY A 357 -4.98 -2.72 22.39
C GLY A 357 -5.49 -1.91 23.58
N ALA A 358 -5.33 -0.58 23.57
CA ALA A 358 -5.83 0.31 24.60
C ALA A 358 -7.35 0.20 24.76
N LYS A 359 -8.11 0.18 23.65
CA LYS A 359 -9.57 -0.03 23.69
C LYS A 359 -9.95 -1.40 24.26
N LEU A 360 -9.20 -2.45 23.93
CA LEU A 360 -9.42 -3.79 24.46
C LEU A 360 -9.15 -3.87 25.97
N ILE A 361 -8.07 -3.23 26.44
CA ILE A 361 -7.73 -3.12 27.87
C ILE A 361 -8.88 -2.45 28.63
N LEU A 362 -9.35 -1.29 28.15
CA LEU A 362 -10.46 -0.57 28.78
C LEU A 362 -11.74 -1.39 28.87
N ARG A 363 -12.05 -2.19 27.84
CA ARG A 363 -13.23 -3.06 27.84
C ARG A 363 -13.05 -4.24 28.80
N ALA A 364 -11.90 -4.90 28.76
CA ALA A 364 -11.63 -6.13 29.52
C ALA A 364 -11.54 -5.86 31.03
N ARG A 365 -10.95 -4.71 31.43
CA ARG A 365 -10.79 -4.36 32.84
C ARG A 365 -12.09 -4.05 33.59
N ARG A 366 -13.20 -3.87 32.87
CA ARG A 366 -14.55 -3.73 33.47
C ARG A 366 -15.09 -5.05 34.01
N HIS A 367 -14.59 -6.17 33.52
CA HIS A 367 -15.10 -7.51 33.85
C HIS A 367 -14.07 -8.39 34.56
N SER A 368 -12.78 -8.03 34.50
CA SER A 368 -11.70 -8.82 35.08
C SER A 368 -10.51 -7.94 35.39
N THR A 369 -9.72 -8.27 36.41
CA THR A 369 -8.44 -7.60 36.65
C THR A 369 -7.37 -8.20 35.75
N LEU A 370 -6.76 -7.38 34.91
CA LEU A 370 -5.82 -7.79 33.88
C LEU A 370 -4.43 -8.03 34.47
N GLY A 371 -3.86 -9.21 34.19
CA GLY A 371 -2.46 -9.56 34.40
C GLY A 371 -1.68 -9.64 33.09
N ALA A 372 -0.43 -10.10 33.17
CA ALA A 372 0.45 -10.25 32.02
C ALA A 372 -0.13 -11.22 30.96
N ASP A 373 -0.75 -12.32 31.40
CA ASP A 373 -1.32 -13.32 30.49
C ASP A 373 -2.56 -12.80 29.77
N GLU A 374 -3.42 -12.05 30.46
CA GLU A 374 -4.57 -11.39 29.85
C GLU A 374 -4.12 -10.38 28.78
N LEU A 375 -3.11 -9.56 29.07
CA LEU A 375 -2.59 -8.59 28.09
C LEU A 375 -2.02 -9.27 26.83
N ARG A 376 -1.33 -10.41 26.98
CA ARG A 376 -0.87 -11.21 25.84
C ARG A 376 -2.04 -11.74 25.01
N LYS A 377 -3.09 -12.26 25.66
CA LYS A 377 -4.31 -12.74 24.99
C LYS A 377 -5.07 -11.64 24.26
N LEU A 378 -5.01 -10.40 24.76
CA LEU A 378 -5.56 -9.22 24.09
C LEU A 378 -4.72 -8.73 22.89
N GLY A 379 -3.60 -9.39 22.60
CA GLY A 379 -2.72 -9.04 21.48
C GLY A 379 -1.80 -7.85 21.76
N ILE A 380 -1.57 -7.51 23.03
CA ILE A 380 -0.59 -6.48 23.41
C ILE A 380 0.82 -7.01 23.13
N ALA A 381 1.70 -6.17 22.57
CA ALA A 381 3.09 -6.52 22.31
C ALA A 381 3.89 -6.58 23.62
N TRP A 382 3.65 -7.63 24.40
CA TRP A 382 4.12 -7.79 25.78
C TRP A 382 5.63 -7.67 25.93
N LYS A 383 6.41 -8.17 24.95
CA LYS A 383 7.87 -8.06 24.95
C LYS A 383 8.36 -6.62 25.17
N ARG A 384 7.60 -5.63 24.70
CA ARG A 384 7.87 -4.20 24.84
C ARG A 384 7.08 -3.58 25.99
N ALA A 385 5.78 -3.87 26.08
CA ALA A 385 4.91 -3.25 27.08
C ALA A 385 5.33 -3.57 28.52
N ARG A 386 5.89 -4.76 28.78
CA ARG A 386 6.30 -5.22 30.12
C ARG A 386 7.24 -4.27 30.85
N TYR A 387 8.04 -3.48 30.13
CA TYR A 387 8.96 -2.54 30.77
C TYR A 387 8.22 -1.30 31.31
N PHE A 388 7.05 -0.97 30.76
CA PHE A 388 6.38 0.31 30.99
C PHE A 388 5.08 0.18 31.81
N VAL A 389 4.73 -1.03 32.27
CA VAL A 389 3.44 -1.25 32.94
C VAL A 389 3.57 -2.04 34.24
N THR A 390 2.64 -1.76 35.16
CA THR A 390 2.30 -2.67 36.26
C THR A 390 1.00 -3.40 35.95
N CYS A 391 0.86 -4.57 36.57
CA CYS A 391 -0.40 -5.31 36.57
C CYS A 391 -0.71 -5.70 38.00
N LYS A 392 -1.86 -5.27 38.52
CA LYS A 392 -2.27 -5.56 39.92
C LYS A 392 -1.27 -4.98 40.93
N GLY A 393 -0.69 -3.82 40.64
CA GLY A 393 0.34 -3.18 41.46
C GLY A 393 1.71 -3.86 41.41
N ALA A 394 1.85 -4.97 40.69
CA ALA A 394 3.13 -5.65 40.51
C ALA A 394 3.81 -5.17 39.23
N TYR A 395 5.06 -4.73 39.35
CA TYR A 395 5.89 -4.40 38.19
C TYR A 395 6.36 -5.68 37.49
N ALA A 396 6.24 -5.71 36.16
CA ALA A 396 6.47 -6.92 35.38
C ALA A 396 7.95 -7.31 35.21
N VAL A 397 8.88 -6.43 35.57
CA VAL A 397 10.33 -6.71 35.52
C VAL A 397 11.00 -6.31 36.85
N PRO A 398 10.77 -7.07 37.94
CA PRO A 398 11.36 -6.77 39.25
C PRO A 398 12.90 -6.74 39.18
N GLY A 399 13.53 -5.74 39.80
CA GLY A 399 14.99 -5.61 39.86
C GLY A 399 15.67 -5.07 38.59
N ALA A 400 14.91 -4.60 37.60
CA ALA A 400 15.49 -3.90 36.46
C ALA A 400 16.04 -2.52 36.88
N ASP A 401 17.18 -2.15 36.30
CA ASP A 401 17.83 -0.83 36.47
C ASP A 401 16.93 0.35 36.06
N PHE A 402 15.87 0.08 35.29
CA PHE A 402 14.85 1.03 34.77
C PHE A 402 15.44 2.38 34.30
N SER A 403 16.68 2.36 33.81
CA SER A 403 17.39 3.53 33.31
C SER A 403 17.15 3.69 31.81
N ALA A 404 17.18 4.94 31.32
CA ALA A 404 16.99 5.22 29.90
C ALA A 404 18.01 4.48 29.00
N PRO A 405 19.32 4.41 29.33
CA PRO A 405 20.28 3.65 28.52
C PRO A 405 19.98 2.15 28.48
N TRP A 406 19.59 1.57 29.62
CA TRP A 406 19.24 0.15 29.68
C TRP A 406 17.98 -0.15 28.87
N LEU A 407 16.91 0.62 29.05
CA LEU A 407 15.66 0.47 28.29
C LEU A 407 15.89 0.69 26.80
N ARG A 408 16.73 1.67 26.43
CA ARG A 408 17.14 1.90 25.04
C ARG A 408 17.77 0.65 24.45
N ALA A 409 18.70 -0.01 25.14
CA ALA A 409 19.30 -1.26 24.67
C ALA A 409 18.29 -2.41 24.52
N GLN A 410 17.24 -2.44 25.34
CA GLN A 410 16.17 -3.44 25.22
C GLN A 410 15.18 -3.16 24.07
N LEU A 411 15.01 -1.88 23.71
CA LEU A 411 14.04 -1.41 22.70
C LEU A 411 14.65 -1.19 21.33
N ALA A 412 15.95 -0.89 21.29
CA ALA A 412 16.81 -0.93 20.12
C ALA A 412 17.03 -2.40 19.75
N ALA A 413 15.99 -3.01 19.21
CA ALA A 413 16.17 -4.28 18.53
C ALA A 413 17.04 -4.04 17.29
N PRO A 414 18.02 -4.90 16.99
CA PRO A 414 18.55 -4.99 15.64
C PRO A 414 17.37 -5.20 14.70
N ILE A 415 17.39 -4.56 13.54
CA ILE A 415 16.50 -4.94 12.44
C ILE A 415 16.97 -6.31 11.96
N ASP A 416 16.54 -7.39 12.62
CA ASP A 416 16.65 -8.75 12.10
C ASP A 416 15.64 -8.91 10.96
N GLY A 417 15.98 -8.29 9.82
CA GLY A 417 15.38 -8.58 8.54
C GLY A 417 15.75 -9.99 8.11
N GLY A 418 15.00 -10.99 8.60
CA GLY A 418 14.97 -12.33 8.01
C GLY A 418 15.79 -13.40 8.72
N ALA A 419 15.18 -14.05 9.71
CA ALA A 419 15.55 -15.41 10.13
C ALA A 419 14.37 -16.39 10.08
N HIS A 420 13.35 -16.11 9.25
CA HIS A 420 12.27 -17.03 8.94
C HIS A 420 12.17 -17.25 7.42
N GLY A 421 12.91 -18.26 6.94
CA GLY A 421 12.85 -18.74 5.56
C GLY A 421 14.21 -19.28 5.11
N ARG A 422 14.28 -20.59 4.79
CA ARG A 422 15.45 -21.17 4.11
C ARG A 422 15.61 -20.52 2.74
N ARG A 423 16.39 -19.43 2.65
CA ARG A 423 17.14 -18.93 1.47
C ARG A 423 17.73 -17.55 1.78
N SER A 424 18.80 -17.54 2.58
CA SER A 424 19.75 -16.44 2.65
C SER A 424 20.64 -16.47 1.41
N ALA A 425 20.27 -15.72 0.36
CA ALA A 425 21.20 -15.19 -0.64
C ALA A 425 20.47 -14.25 -1.60
N LYS A 426 20.97 -13.00 -1.66
CA LYS A 426 20.62 -11.86 -2.53
C LYS A 426 19.63 -10.84 -1.97
N GLU A 427 20.17 -9.64 -1.75
CA GLU A 427 19.60 -8.40 -1.20
C GLU A 427 18.48 -7.78 -2.06
N VAL A 428 17.52 -7.10 -1.43
CA VAL A 428 17.45 -5.62 -1.28
C VAL A 428 16.73 -5.32 0.05
N PRO A 429 17.25 -4.46 0.95
CA PRO A 429 16.62 -4.15 2.23
C PRO A 429 15.48 -3.12 2.07
N GLY A 430 14.34 -3.37 2.71
CA GLY A 430 13.34 -2.35 3.01
C GLY A 430 12.13 -2.27 2.07
N GLN A 431 11.15 -3.16 2.25
CA GLN A 431 9.73 -2.79 2.25
C GLN A 431 8.91 -3.92 2.90
N LEU A 432 8.03 -3.54 3.83
CA LEU A 432 6.85 -4.28 4.31
C LEU A 432 7.05 -5.40 5.34
N SER A 433 7.02 -5.05 6.63
CA SER A 433 6.40 -5.90 7.67
C SER A 433 5.57 -5.04 8.64
N LEU A 434 4.49 -4.45 8.13
CA LEU A 434 3.56 -3.66 8.95
C LEU A 434 2.33 -4.45 9.44
N PHE A 435 2.23 -5.76 9.14
CA PHE A 435 1.03 -6.55 9.47
C PHE A 435 1.28 -8.03 9.84
N ASP A 436 2.44 -8.40 10.38
CA ASP A 436 2.64 -9.74 10.92
C ASP A 436 2.02 -9.84 12.31
N GLY A 437 0.73 -10.21 12.34
CA GLY A 437 0.04 -10.51 13.57
C GLY A 437 -1.44 -10.74 13.38
N LEU A 438 -1.83 -11.81 12.67
CA LEU A 438 -3.15 -12.44 12.78
C LEU A 438 -3.05 -13.95 12.48
N ASP A 439 -3.22 -14.70 13.57
CA ASP A 439 -3.77 -16.06 13.72
C ASP A 439 -2.91 -17.31 13.51
N ALA A 440 -3.27 -18.29 14.33
CA ALA A 440 -2.42 -19.30 14.94
C ALA A 440 -3.00 -20.72 14.79
N GLN A 441 -2.13 -21.70 15.03
CA GLN A 441 -2.38 -23.07 15.54
C GLN A 441 -2.89 -24.17 14.59
N THR A 442 -2.08 -25.22 14.44
CA THR A 442 -2.28 -26.61 14.94
C THR A 442 -1.03 -27.44 14.57
N GLY A 443 -0.26 -27.99 15.52
CA GLY A 443 -0.25 -29.41 15.98
C GLY A 443 0.21 -30.38 14.87
N HIS A 444 1.19 -31.29 14.96
CA HIS A 444 1.96 -31.90 16.05
C HIS A 444 3.06 -32.81 15.42
N VAL A 445 4.17 -33.00 16.15
CA VAL A 445 5.10 -34.17 16.15
C VAL A 445 6.08 -34.38 14.97
N GLN A 446 7.38 -34.37 15.31
CA GLN A 446 8.53 -34.89 14.52
C GLN A 446 8.59 -36.43 14.54
N PRO A 447 9.34 -37.05 13.61
CA PRO A 447 10.61 -37.61 14.08
C PRO A 447 11.84 -37.27 13.22
N LYS A 448 12.97 -37.29 13.93
CA LYS A 448 14.39 -37.08 13.56
C LYS A 448 14.93 -38.10 12.51
N MET A 449 15.70 -37.61 11.53
CA MET A 449 17.16 -37.83 11.29
C MET A 449 17.53 -39.02 10.37
N PRO A 450 18.73 -39.08 9.73
CA PRO A 450 19.95 -38.28 9.95
C PRO A 450 20.61 -37.66 8.70
N ALA A 451 21.65 -36.87 8.98
CA ALA A 451 22.53 -36.20 8.04
C ALA A 451 23.48 -37.17 7.30
N ALA A 452 23.76 -36.87 6.03
CA ALA A 452 24.85 -37.47 5.28
C ALA A 452 26.16 -36.71 5.58
N PRO A 453 27.28 -37.38 5.88
CA PRO A 453 28.57 -36.73 6.08
C PRO A 453 29.27 -36.43 4.75
N SER A 454 29.97 -35.29 4.71
CA SER A 454 30.94 -34.92 3.68
C SER A 454 32.22 -35.77 3.75
N PRO A 455 33.00 -35.87 2.66
CA PRO A 455 34.09 -36.82 2.53
C PRO A 455 35.39 -36.34 3.19
N LEU A 456 36.20 -37.29 3.65
CA LEU A 456 37.62 -37.11 3.99
C LEU A 456 38.49 -38.12 3.23
N PRO A 457 39.79 -37.85 3.09
CA PRO A 457 40.57 -38.21 1.90
C PRO A 457 41.27 -39.58 1.97
N GLN A 458 41.82 -39.91 0.79
CA GLN A 458 42.68 -41.01 0.39
C GLN A 458 43.61 -41.62 1.46
N GLY A 459 43.73 -42.95 1.40
CA GLY A 459 45.06 -43.57 1.33
C GLY A 459 45.32 -44.81 2.18
N ARG A 460 45.57 -45.91 1.46
CA ARG A 460 46.44 -47.07 1.77
C ARG A 460 45.86 -48.27 2.56
N GLY A 461 45.75 -49.38 1.83
CA GLY A 461 46.51 -50.60 2.13
C GLY A 461 45.75 -51.77 2.74
N GLY A 462 45.90 -52.95 2.12
CA GLY A 462 45.94 -54.24 2.84
C GLY A 462 44.71 -55.14 2.76
N GLU A 463 44.78 -56.11 1.85
CA GLU A 463 44.56 -57.57 2.05
C GLU A 463 43.26 -58.16 2.64
N GLU A 464 42.75 -59.17 1.91
CA GLU A 464 42.11 -60.43 2.38
C GLU A 464 40.79 -60.32 3.20
N LEU A 465 39.79 -61.20 3.18
CA LEU A 465 39.56 -62.58 2.71
C LEU A 465 38.04 -62.88 2.84
N LEU A 466 37.51 -63.75 1.96
CA LEU A 466 36.47 -64.79 2.16
C LEU A 466 35.01 -64.51 2.64
N LEU A 467 34.11 -65.04 1.78
CA LEU A 467 33.02 -66.02 2.04
C LEU A 467 31.59 -65.63 2.45
N ALA A 468 30.68 -66.20 1.64
CA ALA A 468 29.37 -66.84 1.93
C ALA A 468 28.26 -65.96 2.52
N GLY A 469 26.99 -66.02 2.15
CA GLY A 469 26.09 -67.04 1.56
C GLY A 469 24.71 -66.62 2.13
N GLY A 470 23.62 -66.46 1.38
CA GLY A 470 22.82 -67.55 0.83
C GLY A 470 21.37 -67.41 1.33
N GLY A 471 20.42 -67.39 0.37
CA GLY A 471 19.01 -67.78 0.50
C GLY A 471 18.06 -66.91 1.36
N ALA A 472 16.74 -67.00 1.25
CA ALA A 472 15.80 -67.56 0.27
C ALA A 472 14.38 -67.24 0.79
N ALA A 473 13.38 -67.31 -0.10
CA ALA A 473 11.93 -67.47 0.17
C ALA A 473 11.15 -66.24 0.68
N ALA A 474 9.84 -66.09 0.47
CA ALA A 474 8.84 -66.45 -0.55
C ALA A 474 7.50 -65.91 0.01
N LEU A 475 6.69 -65.24 -0.84
CA LEU A 475 5.21 -65.17 -0.99
C LEU A 475 4.24 -65.68 0.13
N PRO A 476 2.92 -65.36 0.15
CA PRO A 476 2.07 -64.88 -0.96
C PRO A 476 0.97 -63.82 -0.63
N LEU A 477 0.26 -63.48 -1.72
CA LEU A 477 -0.99 -62.74 -1.93
C LEU A 477 -2.19 -63.05 -1.01
N GLN A 478 -3.08 -62.05 -0.89
CA GLN A 478 -4.53 -62.29 -0.85
C GLN A 478 -5.32 -61.15 -1.53
N GLU A 479 -6.19 -61.54 -2.46
CA GLU A 479 -7.18 -60.71 -3.16
C GLU A 479 -8.37 -60.34 -2.27
N ARG A 480 -9.08 -59.25 -2.59
CA ARG A 480 -10.55 -59.27 -2.82
C ARG A 480 -11.09 -57.98 -3.46
N ARG A 481 -11.79 -58.20 -4.58
CA ARG A 481 -12.85 -57.42 -5.26
C ARG A 481 -13.92 -56.89 -4.26
N THR A 482 -14.78 -55.89 -4.48
CA THR A 482 -15.57 -55.40 -5.64
C THR A 482 -16.44 -54.23 -5.14
N GLY A 483 -16.89 -53.33 -6.00
CA GLY A 483 -18.05 -52.47 -5.68
C GLY A 483 -18.14 -51.18 -6.50
N ALA A 484 -18.91 -51.23 -7.59
CA ALA A 484 -19.02 -50.18 -8.59
C ALA A 484 -20.28 -49.29 -8.40
N GLN A 485 -20.14 -48.03 -8.85
CA GLN A 485 -21.14 -47.17 -9.52
C GLN A 485 -22.46 -46.79 -8.79
N ARG A 486 -22.80 -45.49 -8.78
CA ARG A 486 -23.55 -44.82 -9.87
C ARG A 486 -23.69 -43.31 -9.66
N ARG A 487 -23.74 -42.63 -10.82
CA ARG A 487 -23.87 -41.20 -11.12
C ARG A 487 -25.35 -40.95 -11.48
N LEU A 488 -25.95 -39.83 -11.09
CA LEU A 488 -27.32 -39.46 -11.46
C LEU A 488 -27.47 -37.95 -11.74
N GLU A 489 -27.91 -37.66 -12.96
CA GLU A 489 -28.72 -36.54 -13.46
C GLU A 489 -29.23 -36.98 -14.88
N PRO A 490 -30.23 -36.35 -15.54
CA PRO A 490 -31.30 -35.44 -15.11
C PRO A 490 -32.68 -35.90 -15.67
N LYS A 491 -33.81 -35.22 -15.32
CA LYS A 491 -35.08 -35.34 -16.09
C LYS A 491 -35.90 -34.05 -16.17
N SER A 492 -36.53 -33.92 -17.34
CA SER A 492 -37.32 -32.85 -17.95
C SER A 492 -38.84 -33.08 -17.90
N GLY A 493 -39.63 -32.01 -18.14
CA GLY A 493 -41.05 -32.02 -18.57
C GLY A 493 -41.97 -31.28 -17.59
N ALA A 494 -43.03 -30.53 -17.93
CA ALA A 494 -43.68 -30.12 -19.18
C ALA A 494 -44.67 -28.94 -18.87
N VAL A 495 -45.20 -28.29 -19.91
CA VAL A 495 -46.08 -27.09 -19.93
C VAL A 495 -47.58 -27.48 -20.05
N PRO A 496 -48.54 -26.62 -19.66
CA PRO A 496 -49.47 -25.92 -20.60
C PRO A 496 -49.68 -24.42 -20.19
N GLY A 497 -50.11 -23.42 -20.97
CA GLY A 497 -50.71 -23.27 -22.30
C GLY A 497 -51.90 -22.28 -22.24
N ASN A 498 -51.87 -21.20 -23.06
CA ASN A 498 -52.91 -20.17 -23.40
C ASN A 498 -53.10 -18.92 -22.50
N GLY A 499 -53.21 -17.68 -23.02
CA GLY A 499 -53.28 -17.22 -24.41
C GLY A 499 -53.33 -15.67 -24.64
N ALA A 500 -53.30 -15.33 -25.93
CA ALA A 500 -53.77 -14.12 -26.65
C ALA A 500 -53.02 -12.75 -26.58
N ARG A 501 -52.72 -12.24 -27.80
CA ARG A 501 -52.11 -10.99 -28.32
C ARG A 501 -53.14 -9.81 -28.41
N PRO A 502 -52.88 -8.58 -28.94
CA PRO A 502 -51.77 -8.02 -29.79
C PRO A 502 -51.23 -6.65 -29.27
N GLY A 503 -50.28 -5.88 -29.83
CA GLY A 503 -49.47 -5.84 -31.06
C GLY A 503 -49.13 -4.37 -31.35
N ALA A 504 -47.83 -4.00 -31.37
CA ALA A 504 -47.18 -2.83 -32.00
C ALA A 504 -45.79 -2.68 -31.34
N GLY A 505 -44.62 -2.72 -31.99
CA GLY A 505 -44.30 -2.32 -33.36
C GLY A 505 -43.50 -1.01 -33.33
N ARG A 506 -42.25 -1.04 -32.86
CA ARG A 506 -41.16 -0.10 -33.22
C ARG A 506 -39.81 -0.61 -32.72
N SER A 507 -38.96 -0.92 -33.70
CA SER A 507 -37.58 -1.40 -33.58
C SER A 507 -36.63 -0.33 -33.05
N ALA A 508 -35.99 -0.59 -31.90
CA ALA A 508 -34.79 0.11 -31.47
C ALA A 508 -33.54 -0.64 -31.98
N PRO A 509 -32.51 0.06 -32.48
CA PRO A 509 -31.32 -0.60 -33.03
C PRO A 509 -30.54 -1.29 -31.90
N ARG A 510 -30.19 -2.56 -32.13
CA ARG A 510 -29.20 -3.27 -31.31
C ARG A 510 -27.89 -2.47 -31.30
N PRO A 511 -27.23 -2.24 -30.16
CA PRO A 511 -25.87 -1.72 -30.16
C PRO A 511 -24.99 -2.73 -30.89
N GLN A 512 -24.46 -2.30 -32.02
CA GLN A 512 -23.48 -3.07 -32.77
C GLN A 512 -22.31 -3.36 -31.84
N THR A 513 -21.98 -4.63 -31.80
CA THR A 513 -20.77 -5.20 -31.21
C THR A 513 -19.56 -4.28 -31.43
N ALA A 514 -18.79 -4.05 -30.37
CA ALA A 514 -17.38 -3.65 -30.52
C ALA A 514 -16.50 -4.90 -30.48
N PRO A 515 -16.06 -5.46 -31.64
CA PRO A 515 -14.93 -6.38 -31.63
C PRO A 515 -14.01 -6.10 -32.82
N ARG A 516 -13.16 -5.07 -32.72
CA ARG A 516 -11.94 -5.00 -33.56
C ARG A 516 -10.72 -4.50 -32.79
N ALA A 517 -10.87 -3.57 -31.85
CA ALA A 517 -9.75 -3.08 -31.02
C ALA A 517 -9.23 -4.13 -30.02
N PHE A 518 -10.10 -4.94 -29.41
CA PHE A 518 -9.70 -5.94 -28.41
C PHE A 518 -8.91 -7.13 -29.00
N ALA A 519 -9.16 -7.46 -30.27
CA ALA A 519 -8.41 -8.51 -30.98
C ALA A 519 -6.96 -8.08 -31.29
N ALA A 520 -6.74 -6.78 -31.52
CA ALA A 520 -5.40 -6.23 -31.77
C ALA A 520 -4.54 -6.12 -30.50
N LEU A 521 -5.17 -5.98 -29.33
CA LEU A 521 -4.51 -5.84 -28.04
C LEU A 521 -4.23 -7.17 -27.32
N LYS A 522 -4.95 -8.22 -27.70
CA LYS A 522 -4.83 -9.55 -27.09
C LYS A 522 -3.40 -10.12 -27.18
N PRO A 523 -2.67 -10.06 -28.31
CA PRO A 523 -1.30 -10.56 -28.41
C PRO A 523 -0.31 -9.76 -27.56
N ALA A 524 -0.46 -8.43 -27.48
CA ALA A 524 0.44 -7.56 -26.71
C ALA A 524 0.28 -7.76 -25.19
N VAL A 525 -0.95 -8.01 -24.73
CA VAL A 525 -1.21 -8.36 -23.32
C VAL A 525 -0.80 -9.80 -23.03
N GLU A 526 -0.97 -10.74 -23.96
CA GLU A 526 -0.52 -12.13 -23.80
C GLU A 526 1.01 -12.28 -23.87
N ALA A 527 1.73 -11.41 -24.60
CA ALA A 527 3.18 -11.42 -24.68
C ALA A 527 3.91 -10.85 -23.45
N LEU A 528 3.18 -10.17 -22.55
CA LEU A 528 3.70 -9.65 -21.29
C LEU A 528 3.69 -10.68 -20.14
N PHE A 529 3.10 -11.87 -20.35
CA PHE A 529 2.98 -12.96 -19.37
C PHE A 529 3.36 -14.30 -19.99
#